data_AF-A0A9D1DX80-F1
#
_entry.id   AF-A0A9D1DX80-F1
#
_cell.length_a   1.000
_cell.length_b   1.000
_cell.length_c   1.000
_cell.angle_alpha   90.00
_cell.angle_beta   90.00
_cell.angle_gamma   90.00
#
_symmetry.space_group_name_H-M   'P 1'
#
loop_
_entity.id
_entity.type
_entity.pdbx_description
1 polymer ?
#
loop_
_entity_poly.entity_id
_entity_poly.type
_entity_poly.pdbx_seq_one_letter_code
_entity_poly.pdbx_strand_id
1 'polypeptide(L)'
;MRTILVMFDSLNRRFLPNYGCDWVKAPNFERLGRRCVTFDNAYVGSMPCMPARREMHTGRYNFLHRSWGPMEPFDDSAPQILKNNGVYSHLVSDHQHYWEDGGATYHTRFSSWENFRGQEGDPWKADLNPAITPEHQVEPSPAPKSYAGMARFQVQDVINRGHMDEEGKMPQPRTFAAGLEFLKTNYRYDNWFLQIETFDPHEPFFTPKEYQALYEEVDVGRDIDWPPYGPCRSSEEVVRHVRHKYAALVSMCDKYLGKVLDFMDNHDMWKDTALIVTTDHGYLLGEHQWWAKSIMPLYNEIAHIPMFAWDPRCGKKGERRQTLVQNIDLAPTVLELNGIPVPPDMLGKPIAPAVDHDETLHDCVLFGHHGTHVNITDGRYVYMRAPLTRENGPVYEYTLMPTHMRAMFSPEELEGTKLHPPFSFTKGVPVLQIESGDPQAKAFPFYRYGTRLYDLQNDPGELHPIEDEAVELRMIHRMVELMKENDAPREQYDRLGLPFDHEMTAEELRAQKAWVAENDRAVPVEGWEWTPEAKEQFLALAMFTGKEKLPELFRAYMKDHPAEKVGCPVVEAFAMAVTPEASHGPVLNVLNVVARRS
;
A
#
# COMPACT_ATOMS: atom_id res chain seq x y z
N MET A 1 -3.59 -28.01 13.44
CA MET A 1 -4.90 -27.31 13.55
C MET A 1 -5.44 -27.02 12.14
N ARG A 2 -6.74 -26.76 11.95
CA ARG A 2 -7.25 -26.19 10.69
C ARG A 2 -7.23 -24.67 10.76
N THR A 3 -6.70 -24.01 9.74
CA THR A 3 -6.60 -22.53 9.73
C THR A 3 -7.04 -21.98 8.38
N ILE A 4 -7.92 -20.98 8.40
CA ILE A 4 -8.37 -20.24 7.22
C ILE A 4 -7.91 -18.79 7.35
N LEU A 5 -7.21 -18.28 6.35
CA LEU A 5 -6.95 -16.85 6.16
C LEU A 5 -7.78 -16.37 4.96
N VAL A 6 -8.65 -15.40 5.17
CA VAL A 6 -9.35 -14.69 4.09
C VAL A 6 -8.76 -13.29 3.97
N MET A 7 -8.32 -12.91 2.77
CA MET A 7 -7.79 -11.58 2.51
C MET A 7 -8.51 -10.92 1.34
N PHE A 8 -8.85 -9.65 1.51
CA PHE A 8 -9.38 -8.78 0.46
C PHE A 8 -8.35 -7.70 0.21
N ASP A 9 -7.90 -7.51 -1.02
CA ASP A 9 -6.89 -6.51 -1.35
C ASP A 9 -7.49 -5.10 -1.33
N SER A 10 -6.77 -4.12 -0.78
CA SER A 10 -7.21 -2.71 -0.75
C SER A 10 -8.54 -2.50 0.03
N LEU A 11 -8.84 -3.32 1.04
CA LEU A 11 -10.07 -3.21 1.83
C LEU A 11 -9.97 -2.07 2.86
N ASN A 12 -10.67 -0.99 2.60
CA ASN A 12 -10.70 0.18 3.46
C ASN A 12 -11.64 -0.07 4.66
N ARG A 13 -11.08 -0.09 5.88
CA ARG A 13 -11.86 -0.33 7.11
C ARG A 13 -13.04 0.61 7.28
N ARG A 14 -12.94 1.86 6.79
CA ARG A 14 -13.98 2.89 6.95
C ARG A 14 -15.24 2.58 6.14
N PHE A 15 -15.18 1.62 5.22
CA PHE A 15 -16.33 1.15 4.46
C PHE A 15 -16.97 -0.10 5.06
N LEU A 16 -16.52 -0.55 6.23
CA LEU A 16 -17.07 -1.70 6.94
C LEU A 16 -17.95 -1.29 8.11
N PRO A 17 -19.11 -1.93 8.32
CA PRO A 17 -20.01 -1.62 9.44
C PRO A 17 -19.36 -1.89 10.81
N ASN A 18 -18.40 -2.80 10.89
CA ASN A 18 -17.63 -3.09 12.10
C ASN A 18 -16.82 -1.91 12.64
N TYR A 19 -16.55 -0.93 11.79
CA TYR A 19 -15.80 0.29 12.10
C TYR A 19 -16.64 1.56 11.87
N GLY A 20 -17.96 1.44 11.87
CA GLY A 20 -18.88 2.57 11.90
C GLY A 20 -19.52 2.97 10.58
N CYS A 21 -19.30 2.22 9.49
CA CYS A 21 -19.98 2.49 8.22
C CYS A 21 -21.42 1.97 8.22
N ASP A 22 -22.41 2.86 8.23
CA ASP A 22 -23.83 2.49 8.32
C ASP A 22 -24.56 2.38 6.97
N TRP A 23 -23.91 2.78 5.87
CA TRP A 23 -24.53 2.86 4.56
C TRP A 23 -24.13 1.73 3.60
N VAL A 24 -22.89 1.21 3.70
CA VAL A 24 -22.40 0.07 2.90
C VAL A 24 -23.14 -1.21 3.29
N LYS A 25 -23.66 -1.94 2.29
CA LYS A 25 -24.40 -3.19 2.51
C LYS A 25 -23.42 -4.34 2.71
N ALA A 26 -23.04 -4.60 3.96
CA ALA A 26 -22.06 -5.63 4.33
C ALA A 26 -22.48 -6.47 5.58
N PRO A 27 -23.61 -7.19 5.53
CA PRO A 27 -24.12 -7.95 6.68
C PRO A 27 -23.24 -9.13 7.11
N ASN A 28 -22.41 -9.69 6.22
CA ASN A 28 -21.50 -10.78 6.57
C ASN A 28 -20.25 -10.29 7.28
N PHE A 29 -19.75 -9.10 6.98
CA PHE A 29 -18.74 -8.43 7.79
C PHE A 29 -19.28 -8.11 9.18
N GLU A 30 -20.53 -7.65 9.32
CA GLU A 30 -21.15 -7.54 10.65
C GLU A 30 -21.22 -8.89 11.38
N ARG A 31 -21.62 -9.96 10.66
CA ARG A 31 -21.65 -11.32 11.21
C ARG A 31 -20.26 -11.76 11.65
N LEU A 32 -19.22 -11.47 10.87
CA LEU A 32 -17.83 -11.75 11.19
C LEU A 32 -17.44 -11.07 12.52
N GLY A 33 -17.77 -9.80 12.71
CA GLY A 33 -17.51 -9.10 13.98
C GLY A 33 -18.22 -9.70 15.19
N ARG A 34 -19.40 -10.31 15.00
CA ARG A 34 -20.11 -11.04 16.06
C ARG A 34 -19.53 -12.42 16.36
N ARG A 35 -18.81 -13.01 15.41
CA ARG A 35 -18.23 -14.36 15.49
C ARG A 35 -16.75 -14.37 15.86
N CYS A 36 -16.04 -13.27 15.62
CA CYS A 36 -14.62 -13.12 15.84
C CYS A 36 -14.33 -12.02 16.86
N VAL A 37 -13.09 -11.94 17.31
CA VAL A 37 -12.52 -10.72 17.89
C VAL A 37 -12.23 -9.72 16.76
N THR A 38 -12.52 -8.44 16.99
CA THR A 38 -12.22 -7.32 16.08
C THR A 38 -11.05 -6.49 16.64
N PHE A 39 -10.02 -6.24 15.83
CA PHE A 39 -8.90 -5.40 16.24
C PHE A 39 -9.13 -3.94 15.84
N ASP A 40 -9.02 -3.03 16.81
CA ASP A 40 -9.19 -1.60 16.55
C ASP A 40 -7.95 -0.91 16.05
N ASN A 41 -6.77 -1.50 16.31
CA ASN A 41 -5.45 -0.98 15.98
C ASN A 41 -4.63 -2.00 15.18
N ALA A 42 -5.13 -2.39 14.01
CA ALA A 42 -4.39 -3.17 13.04
C ALA A 42 -3.79 -2.27 11.95
N TYR A 43 -2.49 -2.38 11.69
CA TYR A 43 -1.79 -1.51 10.74
C TYR A 43 -1.08 -2.32 9.64
N VAL A 44 -0.93 -1.70 8.47
CA VAL A 44 -0.01 -2.20 7.43
C VAL A 44 1.42 -2.20 7.96
N GLY A 45 2.32 -2.95 7.32
CA GLY A 45 3.76 -2.83 7.49
C GLY A 45 4.41 -2.29 6.21
N SER A 46 4.97 -3.19 5.41
CA SER A 46 5.59 -2.91 4.11
C SER A 46 4.53 -2.76 3.04
N MET A 47 4.67 -1.70 2.25
CA MET A 47 3.74 -1.37 1.17
C MET A 47 4.41 -1.41 -0.20
N PRO A 48 3.67 -1.70 -1.29
CA PRO A 48 2.24 -2.02 -1.35
C PRO A 48 1.98 -3.55 -1.33
N CYS A 49 1.18 -4.10 -2.26
CA CYS A 49 0.62 -5.46 -2.24
C CYS A 49 1.62 -6.61 -1.99
N MET A 50 2.66 -6.76 -2.83
CA MET A 50 3.59 -7.90 -2.68
C MET A 50 4.60 -7.71 -1.54
N PRO A 51 5.12 -6.50 -1.24
CA PRO A 51 5.83 -6.27 0.01
C PRO A 51 5.02 -6.69 1.24
N ALA A 52 3.73 -6.35 1.31
CA ALA A 52 2.84 -6.81 2.40
C ALA A 52 2.69 -8.34 2.41
N ARG A 53 2.55 -8.98 1.23
CA ARG A 53 2.51 -10.45 1.13
C ARG A 53 3.82 -11.10 1.54
N ARG A 54 4.97 -10.47 1.30
CA ARG A 54 6.25 -10.95 1.81
C ARG A 54 6.27 -10.98 3.33
N GLU A 55 5.71 -9.97 3.99
CA GLU A 55 5.56 -9.97 5.45
C GLU A 55 4.70 -11.12 5.96
N MET A 56 3.63 -11.48 5.25
CA MET A 56 2.81 -12.64 5.61
C MET A 56 3.54 -13.97 5.45
N HIS A 57 4.62 -14.00 4.66
CA HIS A 57 5.51 -15.14 4.59
C HIS A 57 6.61 -15.08 5.65
N THR A 58 7.26 -13.93 5.83
CA THR A 58 8.53 -13.78 6.57
C THR A 58 8.39 -13.23 7.99
N GLY A 59 7.24 -12.65 8.34
CA GLY A 59 7.03 -12.02 9.64
C GLY A 59 7.98 -10.86 9.96
N ARG A 60 8.51 -10.15 8.97
CA ARG A 60 9.44 -9.02 9.12
C ARG A 60 9.11 -7.90 8.11
N TYR A 61 9.40 -6.65 8.47
CA TYR A 61 9.39 -5.53 7.52
C TYR A 61 10.45 -5.67 6.42
N ASN A 62 10.04 -5.49 5.17
CA ASN A 62 10.92 -5.60 4.00
C ASN A 62 11.20 -4.23 3.35
N PHE A 63 10.32 -3.24 3.55
CA PHE A 63 10.42 -1.91 2.91
C PHE A 63 11.66 -1.11 3.34
N LEU A 64 12.31 -1.48 4.44
CA LEU A 64 13.55 -0.83 4.90
C LEU A 64 14.76 -1.22 4.03
N HIS A 65 14.70 -2.36 3.35
CA HIS A 65 15.83 -2.95 2.61
C HIS A 65 15.61 -2.98 1.11
N ARG A 66 14.36 -3.11 0.64
CA ARG A 66 14.09 -3.11 -0.80
C ARG A 66 12.65 -2.79 -1.13
N SER A 67 12.44 -2.37 -2.36
CA SER A 67 11.14 -2.19 -2.99
C SER A 67 10.52 -3.53 -3.39
N TRP A 68 9.48 -3.48 -4.23
CA TRP A 68 8.75 -4.63 -4.69
C TRP A 68 9.64 -5.67 -5.36
N GLY A 69 9.54 -6.93 -4.94
CA GLY A 69 10.11 -8.04 -5.68
C GLY A 69 9.82 -9.42 -5.08
N PRO A 70 10.51 -10.46 -5.59
CA PRO A 70 10.30 -11.86 -5.28
C PRO A 70 10.64 -12.22 -3.83
N MET A 71 10.16 -13.38 -3.38
CA MET A 71 10.70 -14.01 -2.18
C MET A 71 12.17 -14.33 -2.39
N GLU A 72 13.01 -14.00 -1.41
CA GLU A 72 14.44 -14.21 -1.48
C GLU A 72 14.84 -15.64 -1.09
N PRO A 73 15.99 -16.14 -1.55
CA PRO A 73 16.46 -17.49 -1.21
C PRO A 73 16.67 -17.74 0.29
N PHE A 74 16.92 -16.67 1.07
CA PHE A 74 17.13 -16.76 2.52
C PHE A 74 15.84 -16.59 3.32
N ASP A 75 14.72 -16.20 2.69
CA ASP A 75 13.47 -15.93 3.40
C ASP A 75 12.88 -17.20 4.02
N ASP A 76 12.52 -17.10 5.30
CA ASP A 76 11.72 -18.12 5.98
C ASP A 76 10.24 -17.93 5.67
N SER A 77 9.75 -18.66 4.67
CA SER A 77 8.34 -18.62 4.28
C SER A 77 7.48 -19.49 5.20
N ALA A 78 6.58 -18.89 5.96
CA ALA A 78 5.61 -19.61 6.80
C ALA A 78 4.83 -20.71 6.04
N PRO A 79 4.25 -20.47 4.84
CA PRO A 79 3.61 -21.54 4.06
C PRO A 79 4.52 -22.73 3.72
N GLN A 80 5.80 -22.48 3.44
CA GLN A 80 6.80 -23.52 3.16
C GLN A 80 7.21 -24.26 4.42
N ILE A 81 7.34 -23.56 5.55
CA ILE A 81 7.64 -24.15 6.85
C ILE A 81 6.49 -25.07 7.29
N LEU A 82 5.24 -24.64 7.13
CA LEU A 82 4.05 -25.47 7.37
C LEU A 82 4.13 -26.77 6.55
N LYS A 83 4.34 -26.64 5.23
CA LYS A 83 4.50 -27.77 4.30
C LYS A 83 5.59 -28.75 4.73
N ASN A 84 6.76 -28.22 5.11
CA ASN A 84 7.90 -29.04 5.52
C ASN A 84 7.68 -29.75 6.86
N ASN A 85 6.74 -29.28 7.68
CA ASN A 85 6.37 -29.86 8.97
C ASN A 85 5.07 -30.67 8.91
N GLY A 86 4.62 -31.07 7.71
CA GLY A 86 3.46 -31.94 7.55
C GLY A 86 2.11 -31.24 7.67
N VAL A 87 2.06 -29.90 7.68
CA VAL A 87 0.83 -29.11 7.58
C VAL A 87 0.61 -28.74 6.13
N TYR A 88 -0.54 -29.13 5.56
CA TYR A 88 -0.83 -28.84 4.16
C TYR A 88 -1.19 -27.36 3.96
N SER A 89 -0.41 -26.60 3.20
CA SER A 89 -0.71 -25.20 2.88
C SER A 89 -1.29 -25.07 1.47
N HIS A 90 -2.44 -24.40 1.33
CA HIS A 90 -3.11 -24.18 0.06
C HIS A 90 -3.38 -22.69 -0.16
N LEU A 91 -3.01 -22.18 -1.34
CA LEU A 91 -3.29 -20.80 -1.76
C LEU A 91 -4.34 -20.79 -2.86
N VAL A 92 -5.36 -19.96 -2.73
CA VAL A 92 -6.30 -19.64 -3.81
C VAL A 92 -6.31 -18.13 -3.98
N SER A 93 -5.98 -17.66 -5.18
CA SER A 93 -5.80 -16.24 -5.46
C SER A 93 -6.34 -15.83 -6.83
N ASP A 94 -6.72 -14.57 -7.01
CA ASP A 94 -6.82 -13.90 -8.32
C ASP A 94 -5.87 -12.70 -8.42
N HIS A 95 -4.92 -12.60 -7.49
CA HIS A 95 -3.96 -11.50 -7.44
C HIS A 95 -2.90 -11.70 -8.53
N GLN A 96 -3.06 -10.98 -9.65
CA GLN A 96 -2.25 -11.13 -10.86
C GLN A 96 -0.74 -10.99 -10.59
N HIS A 97 -0.35 -10.20 -9.59
CA HIS A 97 1.05 -9.91 -9.34
C HIS A 97 1.87 -11.14 -8.93
N TYR A 98 1.25 -12.23 -8.47
CA TYR A 98 1.94 -13.52 -8.27
C TYR A 98 2.52 -14.14 -9.56
N TRP A 99 2.10 -13.66 -10.74
CA TRP A 99 2.58 -14.08 -12.05
C TRP A 99 3.60 -13.13 -12.68
N GLU A 100 3.79 -11.95 -12.10
CA GLU A 100 4.75 -10.96 -12.60
C GLU A 100 6.16 -11.25 -12.07
N ASP A 101 7.19 -10.65 -12.70
CA ASP A 101 8.59 -10.85 -12.33
C ASP A 101 8.86 -10.53 -10.84
N GLY A 102 8.18 -9.50 -10.31
CA GLY A 102 8.26 -9.09 -8.92
C GLY A 102 7.44 -9.95 -7.96
N GLY A 103 6.59 -10.85 -8.44
CA GLY A 103 5.86 -11.83 -7.61
C GLY A 103 6.33 -13.27 -7.81
N ALA A 104 7.50 -13.46 -8.42
CA ALA A 104 8.08 -14.78 -8.58
C ALA A 104 8.30 -15.48 -7.22
N THR A 105 8.26 -16.81 -7.27
CA THR A 105 8.57 -17.76 -6.17
C THR A 105 7.61 -17.82 -4.97
N TYR A 106 6.71 -16.85 -4.75
CA TYR A 106 5.74 -16.86 -3.63
C TYR A 106 4.80 -18.07 -3.63
N HIS A 107 3.96 -18.23 -4.66
CA HIS A 107 2.90 -19.24 -4.71
C HIS A 107 3.47 -20.68 -4.63
N THR A 108 4.69 -20.90 -5.13
CA THR A 108 5.36 -22.20 -5.08
C THR A 108 5.80 -22.64 -3.67
N ARG A 109 5.74 -21.74 -2.68
CA ARG A 109 6.02 -22.05 -1.27
C ARG A 109 4.91 -22.87 -0.61
N PHE A 110 3.69 -22.82 -1.16
CA PHE A 110 2.56 -23.60 -0.68
C PHE A 110 2.66 -25.08 -1.10
N SER A 111 1.89 -25.96 -0.46
CA SER A 111 1.77 -27.37 -0.87
C SER A 111 1.07 -27.51 -2.23
N SER A 112 0.05 -26.69 -2.45
CA SER A 112 -0.63 -26.51 -3.74
C SER A 112 -1.22 -25.11 -3.83
N TRP A 113 -1.59 -24.69 -5.03
CA TRP A 113 -2.14 -23.37 -5.25
C TRP A 113 -2.99 -23.33 -6.52
N GLU A 114 -3.94 -22.41 -6.56
CA GLU A 114 -4.75 -22.05 -7.72
C GLU A 114 -4.71 -20.54 -7.93
N ASN A 115 -4.71 -20.10 -9.19
CA ASN A 115 -4.80 -18.69 -9.51
C ASN A 115 -5.79 -18.42 -10.66
N PHE A 116 -6.67 -17.43 -10.48
CA PHE A 116 -7.68 -17.00 -11.44
C PHE A 116 -7.34 -15.65 -12.06
N ARG A 117 -7.22 -15.62 -13.38
CA ARG A 117 -6.74 -14.48 -14.15
C ARG A 117 -7.84 -13.52 -14.58
N GLY A 118 -7.46 -12.28 -14.86
CA GLY A 118 -8.31 -11.26 -15.48
C GLY A 118 -8.46 -9.94 -14.74
N GLN A 119 -7.87 -9.79 -13.54
CA GLN A 119 -7.93 -8.54 -12.76
C GLN A 119 -7.11 -7.41 -13.42
N GLU A 120 -7.59 -6.17 -13.30
CA GLU A 120 -7.04 -4.98 -13.97
C GLU A 120 -6.62 -5.24 -15.44
N GLY A 121 -5.40 -4.85 -15.81
CA GLY A 121 -4.78 -5.11 -17.10
C GLY A 121 -3.97 -6.42 -17.17
N ASP A 122 -4.33 -7.44 -16.40
CA ASP A 122 -3.72 -8.78 -16.50
C ASP A 122 -3.75 -9.25 -17.96
N PRO A 123 -2.61 -9.62 -18.59
CA PRO A 123 -2.58 -10.04 -19.99
C PRO A 123 -3.15 -11.46 -20.19
N TRP A 124 -4.43 -11.66 -19.85
CA TRP A 124 -5.12 -12.96 -19.81
C TRP A 124 -5.71 -13.34 -21.17
N LYS A 125 -6.40 -12.40 -21.82
CA LYS A 125 -7.13 -12.63 -23.06
C LYS A 125 -6.54 -11.79 -24.18
N ALA A 126 -6.33 -12.41 -25.34
CA ALA A 126 -5.78 -11.74 -26.50
C ALA A 126 -6.90 -11.29 -27.44
N ASP A 127 -7.02 -9.98 -27.65
CA ASP A 127 -7.75 -9.40 -28.76
C ASP A 127 -6.89 -8.29 -29.38
N LEU A 128 -6.57 -8.44 -30.65
CA LEU A 128 -5.68 -7.53 -31.38
C LEU A 128 -6.46 -6.46 -32.13
N ASN A 129 -7.79 -6.39 -31.95
CA ASN A 129 -8.63 -5.41 -32.61
C ASN A 129 -8.27 -3.99 -32.17
N PRO A 130 -7.70 -3.16 -33.06
CA PRO A 130 -7.26 -1.80 -32.70
C PRO A 130 -8.44 -0.85 -32.45
N ALA A 131 -9.68 -1.26 -32.72
CA ALA A 131 -10.88 -0.51 -32.39
C ALA A 131 -11.29 -0.63 -30.92
N ILE A 132 -10.73 -1.61 -30.18
CA ILE A 132 -10.94 -1.69 -28.73
C ILE A 132 -10.17 -0.53 -28.11
N THR A 133 -10.93 0.35 -27.49
CA THR A 133 -10.42 1.49 -26.74
C THR A 133 -10.93 1.38 -25.32
N PRO A 134 -10.25 1.98 -24.33
CA PRO A 134 -10.80 2.07 -22.98
C PRO A 134 -12.15 2.80 -23.05
N GLU A 135 -13.26 2.06 -22.92
CA GLU A 135 -14.59 2.66 -22.80
C GLU A 135 -14.75 3.37 -21.44
N HIS A 136 -13.98 2.94 -20.43
CA HIS A 136 -13.91 3.59 -19.12
C HIS A 136 -13.36 5.00 -19.28
N GLN A 137 -14.24 5.99 -19.16
CA GLN A 137 -13.87 7.40 -19.17
C GLN A 137 -13.29 7.78 -17.82
N VAL A 138 -12.02 7.40 -17.61
CA VAL A 138 -11.19 7.87 -16.50
C VAL A 138 -11.33 9.39 -16.38
N GLU A 139 -11.29 9.91 -15.17
CA GLU A 139 -10.92 11.32 -14.99
C GLU A 139 -9.65 11.63 -15.80
N PRO A 140 -9.62 12.69 -16.63
CA PRO A 140 -8.41 13.06 -17.32
C PRO A 140 -7.31 13.30 -16.28
N SER A 141 -6.40 12.34 -16.13
CA SER A 141 -5.21 12.51 -15.32
C SER A 141 -4.26 13.40 -16.12
N PRO A 142 -3.68 14.45 -15.51
CA PRO A 142 -2.69 15.26 -16.20
C PRO A 142 -1.39 14.49 -16.51
N ALA A 143 -1.23 13.21 -16.12
CA ALA A 143 -0.06 12.33 -16.36
C ALA A 143 0.07 11.83 -17.82
N PRO A 144 1.26 11.87 -18.43
CA PRO A 144 1.57 11.19 -19.70
C PRO A 144 2.94 10.49 -19.76
N LYS A 145 3.13 9.85 -20.92
CA LYS A 145 4.17 8.92 -21.37
C LYS A 145 4.20 7.54 -20.70
N SER A 146 3.73 7.40 -19.46
CA SER A 146 3.29 6.09 -18.94
C SER A 146 1.91 5.66 -19.49
N TYR A 147 1.20 6.55 -20.21
CA TYR A 147 -0.11 6.27 -20.81
C TYR A 147 -0.09 5.26 -21.96
N ALA A 148 1.02 5.03 -22.67
CA ALA A 148 1.06 3.89 -23.58
C ALA A 148 0.98 2.56 -22.79
N GLY A 149 1.57 2.51 -21.60
CA GLY A 149 1.43 1.40 -20.66
C GLY A 149 0.04 1.37 -20.04
N MET A 150 -0.40 2.42 -19.35
CA MET A 150 -1.72 2.45 -18.70
C MET A 150 -2.89 2.31 -19.68
N ALA A 151 -2.85 2.94 -20.86
CA ALA A 151 -3.89 2.72 -21.87
C ALA A 151 -3.86 1.28 -22.39
N ARG A 152 -2.69 0.63 -22.50
CA ARG A 152 -2.62 -0.81 -22.80
C ARG A 152 -3.22 -1.64 -21.67
N PHE A 153 -2.96 -1.31 -20.40
CA PHE A 153 -3.58 -1.98 -19.25
C PHE A 153 -5.10 -1.83 -19.26
N GLN A 154 -5.61 -0.63 -19.56
CA GLN A 154 -7.05 -0.37 -19.61
C GLN A 154 -7.71 -1.00 -20.84
N VAL A 155 -7.04 -1.02 -21.99
CA VAL A 155 -7.49 -1.81 -23.15
C VAL A 155 -7.54 -3.28 -22.77
N GLN A 156 -6.50 -3.80 -22.10
CA GLN A 156 -6.44 -5.18 -21.66
C GLN A 156 -7.55 -5.52 -20.66
N ASP A 157 -7.88 -4.61 -19.74
CA ASP A 157 -9.04 -4.74 -18.84
C ASP A 157 -10.35 -4.83 -19.61
N VAL A 158 -10.59 -3.95 -20.59
CA VAL A 158 -11.79 -4.04 -21.46
C VAL A 158 -11.86 -5.39 -22.17
N ILE A 159 -10.73 -5.89 -22.70
CA ILE A 159 -10.65 -7.22 -23.33
C ILE A 159 -11.01 -8.32 -22.31
N ASN A 160 -10.43 -8.26 -21.11
CA ASN A 160 -10.68 -9.24 -20.05
C ASN A 160 -12.15 -9.28 -19.65
N ARG A 161 -12.77 -8.12 -19.44
CA ARG A 161 -14.20 -8.00 -19.07
C ARG A 161 -15.14 -8.54 -20.14
N GLY A 162 -14.75 -8.52 -21.41
CA GLY A 162 -15.48 -9.20 -22.50
C GLY A 162 -15.65 -10.72 -22.28
N HIS A 163 -14.88 -11.32 -21.36
CA HIS A 163 -14.98 -12.72 -20.96
C HIS A 163 -15.56 -12.92 -19.55
N MET A 164 -16.09 -11.87 -18.92
CA MET A 164 -16.68 -11.84 -17.57
C MET A 164 -18.17 -11.43 -17.64
N ASP A 165 -18.90 -12.00 -18.61
CA ASP A 165 -20.31 -11.70 -18.92
C ASP A 165 -21.32 -12.18 -17.86
N GLU A 166 -20.86 -12.96 -16.87
CA GLU A 166 -21.65 -13.38 -15.71
C GLU A 166 -20.77 -13.42 -14.46
N GLU A 167 -21.38 -13.23 -13.28
CA GLU A 167 -20.68 -13.20 -11.98
C GLU A 167 -19.76 -14.43 -11.81
N GLY A 168 -20.23 -15.64 -12.13
CA GLY A 168 -19.45 -16.87 -11.99
C GLY A 168 -18.16 -16.95 -12.83
N LYS A 169 -18.01 -16.11 -13.86
CA LYS A 169 -16.79 -16.02 -14.69
C LYS A 169 -15.79 -14.98 -14.19
N MET A 170 -16.19 -14.08 -13.30
CA MET A 170 -15.30 -13.07 -12.70
C MET A 170 -14.25 -13.74 -11.80
N PRO A 171 -13.07 -13.12 -11.61
CA PRO A 171 -11.98 -13.71 -10.84
C PRO A 171 -12.36 -13.99 -9.37
N GLN A 172 -12.89 -13.02 -8.63
CA GLN A 172 -13.26 -13.20 -7.21
C GLN A 172 -14.22 -14.39 -7.00
N PRO A 173 -15.35 -14.50 -7.74
CA PRO A 173 -16.24 -15.66 -7.66
C PRO A 173 -15.56 -17.01 -7.84
N ARG A 174 -14.58 -17.10 -8.75
CA ARG A 174 -13.82 -18.32 -9.01
C ARG A 174 -12.83 -18.61 -7.89
N THR A 175 -12.16 -17.59 -7.37
CA THR A 175 -11.27 -17.67 -6.20
C THR A 175 -12.00 -18.24 -4.99
N PHE A 176 -13.14 -17.68 -4.61
CA PHE A 176 -13.91 -18.21 -3.49
C PHE A 176 -14.50 -19.59 -3.78
N ALA A 177 -14.90 -19.88 -5.03
CA ALA A 177 -15.40 -21.21 -5.39
C ALA A 177 -14.34 -22.29 -5.20
N ALA A 178 -13.08 -22.03 -5.58
CA ALA A 178 -11.97 -22.95 -5.36
C ALA A 178 -11.61 -23.08 -3.88
N GLY A 179 -11.59 -21.98 -3.11
CA GLY A 179 -11.42 -22.05 -1.66
C GLY A 179 -12.51 -22.90 -0.97
N LEU A 180 -13.77 -22.76 -1.39
CA LEU A 180 -14.89 -23.56 -0.90
C LEU A 180 -14.82 -25.03 -1.37
N GLU A 181 -14.28 -25.30 -2.57
CA GLU A 181 -14.00 -26.66 -3.04
C GLU A 181 -12.96 -27.33 -2.13
N PHE A 182 -11.85 -26.64 -1.85
CA PHE A 182 -10.84 -27.13 -0.91
C PHE A 182 -11.47 -27.45 0.45
N LEU A 183 -12.29 -26.55 1.00
CA LEU A 183 -12.99 -26.78 2.26
C LEU A 183 -13.92 -27.99 2.19
N LYS A 184 -14.75 -28.10 1.14
CA LYS A 184 -15.67 -29.23 0.93
C LYS A 184 -14.92 -30.57 0.89
N THR A 185 -13.76 -30.60 0.25
CA THR A 185 -12.93 -31.79 0.13
C THR A 185 -12.22 -32.13 1.44
N ASN A 186 -11.81 -31.13 2.23
CA ASN A 186 -10.84 -31.33 3.31
C ASN A 186 -11.31 -31.03 4.74
N TYR A 187 -12.51 -30.47 4.97
CA TYR A 187 -12.95 -30.05 6.32
C TYR A 187 -12.98 -31.14 7.38
N ARG A 188 -13.04 -32.42 6.97
CA ARG A 188 -13.04 -33.60 7.87
C ARG A 188 -11.64 -34.01 8.33
N TYR A 189 -10.60 -33.43 7.74
CA TYR A 189 -9.20 -33.67 8.07
C TYR A 189 -8.61 -32.45 8.76
N ASP A 190 -7.59 -32.66 9.58
CA ASP A 190 -6.87 -31.60 10.28
C ASP A 190 -5.52 -31.30 9.59
N ASN A 191 -4.76 -30.37 10.17
CA ASN A 191 -3.39 -30.01 9.78
C ASN A 191 -3.30 -29.45 8.36
N TRP A 192 -4.11 -28.43 8.11
CA TRP A 192 -4.01 -27.63 6.90
C TRP A 192 -4.20 -26.15 7.18
N PHE A 193 -3.61 -25.35 6.30
CA PHE A 193 -3.73 -23.90 6.21
C PHE A 193 -4.26 -23.55 4.82
N LEU A 194 -5.40 -22.87 4.78
CA LEU A 194 -6.02 -22.37 3.55
C LEU A 194 -5.93 -20.84 3.55
N GLN A 195 -5.31 -20.28 2.51
CA GLN A 195 -5.37 -18.85 2.21
C GLN A 195 -6.28 -18.63 1.01
N ILE A 196 -7.42 -17.97 1.24
CA ILE A 196 -8.29 -17.43 0.19
C ILE A 196 -8.00 -15.94 0.12
N GLU A 197 -7.32 -15.48 -0.91
CA GLU A 197 -7.06 -14.07 -1.10
C GLU A 197 -7.66 -13.60 -2.42
N THR A 198 -8.35 -12.46 -2.40
CA THR A 198 -8.91 -11.86 -3.60
C THR A 198 -8.38 -10.46 -3.81
N PHE A 199 -8.18 -10.09 -5.07
CA PHE A 199 -7.80 -8.78 -5.54
C PHE A 199 -8.90 -7.75 -5.30
N ASP A 200 -10.16 -8.14 -5.19
CA ASP A 200 -11.23 -7.20 -4.86
C ASP A 200 -11.19 -6.85 -3.34
N PRO A 201 -11.48 -5.61 -2.92
CA PRO A 201 -12.02 -4.51 -3.71
C PRO A 201 -10.99 -3.53 -4.32
N HIS A 202 -9.80 -3.97 -4.72
CA HIS A 202 -8.88 -3.15 -5.52
C HIS A 202 -9.56 -2.65 -6.81
N GLU A 203 -9.11 -1.51 -7.32
CA GLU A 203 -9.56 -0.96 -8.59
C GLU A 203 -9.16 -1.86 -9.77
N PRO A 204 -9.91 -1.86 -10.90
CA PRO A 204 -11.16 -1.15 -11.12
C PRO A 204 -12.32 -1.73 -10.32
N PHE A 205 -13.24 -0.86 -9.86
CA PHE A 205 -14.40 -1.22 -9.03
C PHE A 205 -15.54 -1.86 -9.85
N PHE A 206 -15.19 -2.84 -10.67
CA PHE A 206 -16.08 -3.50 -11.62
C PHE A 206 -16.98 -4.51 -10.91
N THR A 207 -18.28 -4.36 -11.07
CA THR A 207 -19.28 -5.24 -10.46
C THR A 207 -20.48 -5.48 -11.37
N PRO A 208 -21.17 -6.63 -11.23
CA PRO A 208 -22.49 -6.84 -11.81
C PRO A 208 -23.50 -5.77 -11.37
N LYS A 209 -24.47 -5.46 -12.23
CA LYS A 209 -25.45 -4.36 -12.02
C LYS A 209 -26.27 -4.52 -10.74
N GLU A 210 -26.52 -5.74 -10.30
CA GLU A 210 -27.27 -6.02 -9.08
C GLU A 210 -26.59 -5.48 -7.80
N TYR A 211 -25.25 -5.41 -7.77
CA TYR A 211 -24.52 -4.80 -6.65
C TYR A 211 -24.54 -3.28 -6.72
N GLN A 212 -24.45 -2.72 -7.92
CA GLN A 212 -24.55 -1.28 -8.13
C GLN A 212 -25.94 -0.77 -7.72
N ALA A 213 -26.99 -1.53 -8.01
CA ALA A 213 -28.37 -1.22 -7.65
C ALA A 213 -28.67 -1.17 -6.13
N LEU A 214 -27.72 -1.58 -5.28
CA LEU A 214 -27.83 -1.43 -3.83
C LEU A 214 -27.62 0.00 -3.34
N TYR A 215 -27.07 0.86 -4.20
CA TYR A 215 -26.68 2.23 -3.90
C TYR A 215 -27.41 3.22 -4.79
N GLU A 216 -27.53 4.47 -4.34
CA GLU A 216 -28.12 5.54 -5.14
C GLU A 216 -27.30 5.78 -6.41
N GLU A 217 -27.97 5.85 -7.55
CA GLU A 217 -27.33 6.20 -8.82
C GLU A 217 -26.96 7.69 -8.82
N VAL A 218 -25.71 7.99 -9.15
CA VAL A 218 -25.21 9.36 -9.27
C VAL A 218 -24.80 9.58 -10.72
N ASP A 219 -25.65 10.26 -11.49
CA ASP A 219 -25.36 10.55 -12.89
C ASP A 219 -24.28 11.63 -12.99
N VAL A 220 -23.07 11.21 -13.38
CA VAL A 220 -21.93 12.08 -13.67
C VAL A 220 -21.61 12.12 -15.18
N GLY A 221 -22.54 11.66 -16.03
CA GLY A 221 -22.43 11.62 -17.48
C GLY A 221 -21.49 10.55 -18.04
N ARG A 222 -20.86 9.73 -17.17
CA ARG A 222 -19.89 8.69 -17.53
C ARG A 222 -19.77 7.63 -16.43
N ASP A 223 -19.37 6.42 -16.80
CA ASP A 223 -19.12 5.34 -15.84
C ASP A 223 -17.65 5.31 -15.41
N ILE A 224 -17.37 5.81 -14.21
CA ILE A 224 -16.02 5.87 -13.62
C ILE A 224 -15.91 4.84 -12.50
N ASP A 225 -15.21 3.75 -12.74
CA ASP A 225 -14.91 2.69 -11.77
C ASP A 225 -13.41 2.53 -11.49
N TRP A 226 -12.56 3.19 -12.28
CA TRP A 226 -11.11 3.17 -12.14
C TRP A 226 -10.56 4.59 -11.91
N PRO A 227 -10.56 5.10 -10.67
CA PRO A 227 -9.98 6.40 -10.38
C PRO A 227 -8.45 6.38 -10.63
N PRO A 228 -7.86 7.50 -11.10
CA PRO A 228 -6.43 7.56 -11.37
C PRO A 228 -5.62 7.64 -10.08
N TYR A 229 -4.35 7.24 -10.13
CA TYR A 229 -3.42 7.48 -9.04
C TYR A 229 -2.99 8.95 -9.06
N GLY A 230 -3.32 9.70 -8.00
CA GLY A 230 -2.92 11.10 -7.89
C GLY A 230 -3.93 11.99 -7.17
N PRO A 231 -3.80 13.32 -7.29
CA PRO A 231 -4.69 14.27 -6.62
C PRO A 231 -6.12 14.13 -7.12
N CYS A 232 -7.09 14.09 -6.19
CA CYS A 232 -8.51 14.14 -6.49
C CYS A 232 -8.94 15.57 -6.83
N ARG A 233 -9.28 15.81 -8.09
CA ARG A 233 -9.79 17.10 -8.61
C ARG A 233 -11.25 17.03 -9.05
N SER A 234 -11.86 15.88 -8.80
CA SER A 234 -13.22 15.56 -9.17
C SER A 234 -14.21 16.38 -8.34
N SER A 235 -15.41 16.60 -8.87
CA SER A 235 -16.50 17.17 -8.08
C SER A 235 -16.96 16.21 -6.98
N GLU A 236 -17.68 16.71 -5.98
CA GLU A 236 -18.23 15.87 -4.91
C GLU A 236 -19.15 14.76 -5.46
N GLU A 237 -19.89 15.04 -6.55
CA GLU A 237 -20.72 14.04 -7.22
C GLU A 237 -19.90 12.90 -7.83
N VAL A 238 -18.78 13.22 -8.48
CA VAL A 238 -17.87 12.20 -9.00
C VAL A 238 -17.25 11.40 -7.86
N VAL A 239 -16.85 12.06 -6.78
CA VAL A 239 -16.30 11.37 -5.61
C VAL A 239 -17.32 10.40 -5.03
N ARG A 240 -18.57 10.85 -4.88
CA ARG A 240 -19.68 10.01 -4.40
C ARG A 240 -19.97 8.85 -5.34
N HIS A 241 -19.98 9.06 -6.67
CA HIS A 241 -20.13 8.00 -7.67
C HIS A 241 -19.07 6.91 -7.51
N VAL A 242 -17.79 7.29 -7.43
CA VAL A 242 -16.67 6.34 -7.25
C VAL A 242 -16.76 5.60 -5.91
N ARG A 243 -17.15 6.28 -4.83
CA ARG A 243 -17.39 5.65 -3.52
C ARG A 243 -18.54 4.64 -3.56
N HIS A 244 -19.61 4.91 -4.31
CA HIS A 244 -20.69 3.94 -4.52
C HIS A 244 -20.22 2.72 -5.33
N LYS A 245 -19.36 2.90 -6.34
CA LYS A 245 -18.74 1.78 -7.08
C LYS A 245 -17.85 0.93 -6.18
N TYR A 246 -17.00 1.55 -5.37
CA TYR A 246 -16.21 0.84 -4.36
C TYR A 246 -17.09 0.07 -3.37
N ALA A 247 -18.15 0.70 -2.85
CA ALA A 247 -19.09 0.07 -1.94
C ALA A 247 -19.86 -1.10 -2.57
N ALA A 248 -20.20 -1.02 -3.86
CA ALA A 248 -20.77 -2.13 -4.60
C ALA A 248 -19.82 -3.33 -4.65
N LEU A 249 -18.53 -3.09 -4.87
CA LEU A 249 -17.52 -4.15 -4.85
C LEU A 249 -17.32 -4.73 -3.45
N VAL A 250 -17.32 -3.89 -2.40
CA VAL A 250 -17.30 -4.35 -1.00
C VAL A 250 -18.53 -5.21 -0.67
N SER A 251 -19.72 -4.89 -1.18
CA SER A 251 -20.92 -5.74 -1.02
C SER A 251 -20.79 -7.09 -1.73
N MET A 252 -20.07 -7.14 -2.84
CA MET A 252 -19.75 -8.41 -3.51
C MET A 252 -18.76 -9.23 -2.67
N CYS A 253 -17.68 -8.59 -2.17
CA CYS A 253 -16.76 -9.19 -1.20
C CYS A 253 -17.50 -9.77 0.02
N ASP A 254 -18.45 -9.00 0.58
CA ASP A 254 -19.28 -9.41 1.71
C ASP A 254 -20.09 -10.68 1.42
N LYS A 255 -20.75 -10.77 0.26
CA LYS A 255 -21.49 -11.98 -0.14
C LYS A 255 -20.59 -13.20 -0.16
N TYR A 256 -19.37 -13.07 -0.68
CA TYR A 256 -18.42 -14.18 -0.79
C TYR A 256 -17.76 -14.55 0.54
N LEU A 257 -17.47 -13.58 1.40
CA LEU A 257 -17.17 -13.83 2.81
C LEU A 257 -18.28 -14.64 3.46
N GLY A 258 -19.54 -14.26 3.20
CA GLY A 258 -20.72 -14.95 3.70
C GLY A 258 -20.73 -16.44 3.36
N LYS A 259 -20.29 -16.83 2.16
CA LYS A 259 -20.20 -18.25 1.76
C LYS A 259 -19.19 -19.04 2.61
N VAL A 260 -18.06 -18.43 2.98
CA VAL A 260 -17.06 -19.07 3.87
C VAL A 260 -17.64 -19.23 5.27
N LEU A 261 -18.28 -18.18 5.80
CA LEU A 261 -18.92 -18.21 7.12
C LEU A 261 -20.08 -19.23 7.17
N ASP A 262 -20.90 -19.30 6.12
CA ASP A 262 -21.96 -20.29 5.97
C ASP A 262 -21.39 -21.71 5.94
N PHE A 263 -20.27 -21.92 5.26
CA PHE A 263 -19.60 -23.22 5.25
C PHE A 263 -19.16 -23.62 6.67
N MET A 264 -18.55 -22.70 7.42
CA MET A 264 -18.13 -22.95 8.80
C MET A 264 -19.32 -23.22 9.73
N ASP A 265 -20.41 -22.46 9.59
CA ASP A 265 -21.66 -22.64 10.34
C ASP A 265 -22.27 -24.02 10.05
N ASN A 266 -22.36 -24.42 8.79
CA ASN A 266 -23.00 -25.67 8.36
C ASN A 266 -22.19 -26.94 8.69
N HIS A 267 -20.88 -26.81 8.89
CA HIS A 267 -19.98 -27.95 9.15
C HIS A 267 -19.41 -27.94 10.57
N ASP A 268 -19.93 -27.09 11.46
CA ASP A 268 -19.52 -26.99 12.87
C ASP A 268 -18.01 -26.74 13.03
N MET A 269 -17.43 -25.95 12.14
CA MET A 269 -15.98 -25.72 12.07
C MET A 269 -15.48 -24.70 13.09
N TRP A 270 -16.37 -23.86 13.64
CA TRP A 270 -16.00 -22.89 14.66
C TRP A 270 -15.35 -23.54 15.91
N LYS A 271 -15.64 -24.81 16.20
CA LYS A 271 -15.11 -25.50 17.39
C LYS A 271 -13.60 -25.82 17.32
N ASP A 272 -13.04 -25.89 16.12
CA ASP A 272 -11.72 -26.50 15.90
C ASP A 272 -10.95 -25.92 14.69
N THR A 273 -11.50 -24.89 14.04
CA THR A 273 -10.86 -24.17 12.93
C THR A 273 -10.63 -22.72 13.31
N ALA A 274 -9.39 -22.26 13.17
CA ALA A 274 -9.05 -20.85 13.29
C ALA A 274 -9.42 -20.09 12.01
N LEU A 275 -9.89 -18.85 12.15
CA LEU A 275 -10.21 -17.95 11.04
C LEU A 275 -9.57 -16.58 11.28
N ILE A 276 -8.83 -16.09 10.30
CA ILE A 276 -8.32 -14.71 10.26
C ILE A 276 -8.85 -14.04 9.00
N VAL A 277 -9.34 -12.81 9.13
CA VAL A 277 -9.77 -11.98 7.99
C VAL A 277 -9.09 -10.62 8.07
N THR A 278 -8.39 -10.22 7.02
CA THR A 278 -7.63 -8.97 6.98
C THR A 278 -7.49 -8.46 5.54
N THR A 279 -6.62 -7.47 5.35
CA THR A 279 -6.20 -6.90 4.06
C THR A 279 -4.71 -6.58 4.11
N ASP A 280 -4.12 -6.40 2.94
CA ASP A 280 -2.76 -5.90 2.80
C ASP A 280 -2.67 -4.39 3.06
N HIS A 281 -3.67 -3.61 2.60
CA HIS A 281 -3.78 -2.18 2.82
C HIS A 281 -5.19 -1.63 2.52
N GLY A 282 -5.42 -0.35 2.82
CA GLY A 282 -6.62 0.38 2.42
C GLY A 282 -6.47 1.15 1.09
N TYR A 283 -7.28 2.19 0.90
CA TYR A 283 -7.36 2.96 -0.35
C TYR A 283 -7.95 4.36 -0.12
N LEU A 284 -7.38 5.41 -0.73
CA LEU A 284 -7.96 6.76 -0.70
C LEU A 284 -9.02 6.93 -1.80
N LEU A 285 -10.21 7.35 -1.39
CA LEU A 285 -11.41 7.55 -2.21
C LEU A 285 -11.82 9.03 -2.21
N GLY A 286 -10.84 9.93 -2.30
CA GLY A 286 -11.03 11.39 -2.32
C GLY A 286 -10.67 12.07 -1.00
N GLU A 287 -10.43 11.32 0.09
CA GLU A 287 -9.91 11.87 1.34
C GLU A 287 -8.54 12.52 1.12
N HIS A 288 -8.24 13.55 1.92
CA HIS A 288 -7.06 14.41 1.73
C HIS A 288 -6.92 14.98 0.32
N GLN A 289 -8.01 14.99 -0.45
CA GLN A 289 -8.02 15.32 -1.87
C GLN A 289 -7.08 14.42 -2.69
N TRP A 290 -7.00 13.14 -2.37
CA TRP A 290 -6.21 12.14 -3.09
C TRP A 290 -7.04 10.94 -3.51
N TRP A 291 -6.62 10.33 -4.62
CA TRP A 291 -7.07 9.03 -5.08
C TRP A 291 -5.96 8.00 -4.89
N ALA A 292 -6.36 6.75 -4.64
CA ALA A 292 -5.50 5.58 -4.63
C ALA A 292 -4.45 5.55 -3.50
N LYS A 293 -3.22 5.17 -3.83
CA LYS A 293 -2.15 4.94 -2.86
C LYS A 293 -0.76 5.28 -3.43
N SER A 294 0.25 5.18 -2.56
CA SER A 294 1.69 5.22 -2.87
C SER A 294 2.32 6.54 -3.35
N ILE A 295 1.53 7.60 -3.57
CA ILE A 295 2.04 8.92 -4.04
C ILE A 295 2.02 9.98 -2.93
N MET A 296 1.09 9.87 -2.00
CA MET A 296 0.85 10.76 -0.87
C MET A 296 1.42 10.15 0.42
N PRO A 297 1.53 10.90 1.54
CA PRO A 297 1.81 10.32 2.85
C PRO A 297 0.85 9.16 3.15
N LEU A 298 1.31 8.13 3.86
CA LEU A 298 0.49 6.95 4.16
C LEU A 298 -0.52 7.26 5.28
N TYR A 299 -1.59 7.97 4.93
CA TYR A 299 -2.72 8.24 5.82
C TYR A 299 -3.46 6.95 6.21
N ASN A 300 -4.23 7.01 7.30
CA ASN A 300 -4.92 5.89 7.92
C ASN A 300 -5.99 5.24 7.04
N GLU A 301 -6.54 5.94 6.04
CA GLU A 301 -7.39 5.33 5.00
C GLU A 301 -6.65 4.22 4.22
N ILE A 302 -5.30 4.28 4.19
CA ILE A 302 -4.42 3.26 3.60
C ILE A 302 -3.80 2.40 4.70
N ALA A 303 -3.26 3.02 5.76
CA ALA A 303 -2.40 2.35 6.72
C ALA A 303 -3.15 1.63 7.87
N HIS A 304 -4.34 2.11 8.24
CA HIS A 304 -5.14 1.54 9.34
C HIS A 304 -6.12 0.54 8.76
N ILE A 305 -5.83 -0.75 8.93
CA ILE A 305 -6.52 -1.83 8.24
C ILE A 305 -7.56 -2.53 9.13
N PRO A 306 -8.59 -3.17 8.55
CA PRO A 306 -9.47 -4.05 9.30
C PRO A 306 -8.79 -5.40 9.57
N MET A 307 -8.87 -5.91 10.80
CA MET A 307 -8.44 -7.29 11.12
C MET A 307 -9.43 -7.96 12.10
N PHE A 308 -9.75 -9.22 11.81
CA PHE A 308 -10.62 -10.07 12.61
C PHE A 308 -9.95 -11.41 12.85
N ALA A 309 -10.06 -11.95 14.07
CA ALA A 309 -9.53 -13.27 14.39
C ALA A 309 -10.50 -14.09 15.24
N TRP A 310 -10.64 -15.36 14.89
CA TRP A 310 -11.25 -16.39 15.71
C TRP A 310 -10.21 -17.48 15.98
N ASP A 311 -9.90 -17.69 17.25
CA ASP A 311 -9.09 -18.80 17.72
C ASP A 311 -9.94 -19.72 18.61
N PRO A 312 -10.25 -20.97 18.17
CA PRO A 312 -11.08 -21.89 18.95
C PRO A 312 -10.47 -22.27 20.31
N ARG A 313 -9.16 -22.06 20.52
CA ARG A 313 -8.49 -22.36 21.80
C ARG A 313 -8.91 -21.43 22.92
N CYS A 314 -9.20 -20.16 22.61
CA CYS A 314 -9.65 -19.16 23.59
C CYS A 314 -11.16 -18.89 23.53
N GLY A 315 -11.80 -19.08 22.37
CA GLY A 315 -13.25 -18.99 22.22
C GLY A 315 -13.85 -17.57 22.35
N LYS A 316 -13.02 -16.53 22.26
CA LYS A 316 -13.44 -15.11 22.31
C LYS A 316 -14.15 -14.71 21.02
N LYS A 317 -15.32 -14.06 21.12
CA LYS A 317 -16.14 -13.64 19.96
C LYS A 317 -16.97 -12.41 20.31
N GLY A 318 -17.22 -11.54 19.34
CA GLY A 318 -18.03 -10.33 19.55
C GLY A 318 -17.34 -9.29 20.43
N GLU A 319 -16.03 -9.43 20.64
CA GLU A 319 -15.22 -8.54 21.47
C GLU A 319 -14.25 -7.71 20.61
N ARG A 320 -13.75 -6.61 21.17
CA ARG A 320 -12.76 -5.73 20.52
C ARG A 320 -11.42 -5.74 21.25
N ARG A 321 -10.35 -5.42 20.53
CA ARG A 321 -8.97 -5.35 21.06
C ARG A 321 -8.33 -4.01 20.69
N GLN A 322 -7.65 -3.39 21.64
CA GLN A 322 -6.94 -2.13 21.45
C GLN A 322 -5.46 -2.32 21.17
N THR A 323 -4.89 -3.50 21.47
CA THR A 323 -3.48 -3.79 21.21
C THR A 323 -3.12 -3.64 19.73
N LEU A 324 -1.90 -3.15 19.47
CA LEU A 324 -1.37 -2.99 18.12
C LEU A 324 -1.04 -4.35 17.51
N VAL A 325 -1.51 -4.57 16.28
CA VAL A 325 -1.20 -5.76 15.48
C VAL A 325 -0.89 -5.36 14.03
N GLN A 326 -0.16 -6.21 13.30
CA GLN A 326 0.20 -5.98 11.90
C GLN A 326 0.25 -7.27 11.09
N ASN A 327 0.35 -7.15 9.76
CA ASN A 327 0.49 -8.30 8.86
C ASN A 327 1.77 -9.14 9.12
N ILE A 328 2.83 -8.55 9.68
CA ILE A 328 4.03 -9.30 10.14
C ILE A 328 3.70 -10.33 11.24
N ASP A 329 2.59 -10.16 11.98
CA ASP A 329 2.17 -11.07 13.05
C ASP A 329 1.49 -12.34 12.49
N LEU A 330 1.10 -12.36 11.21
CA LEU A 330 0.38 -13.48 10.60
C LEU A 330 1.26 -14.73 10.44
N ALA A 331 2.48 -14.56 9.93
CA ALA A 331 3.46 -15.64 9.75
C ALA A 331 3.73 -16.41 11.07
N PRO A 332 4.13 -15.75 12.17
CA PRO A 332 4.35 -16.46 13.44
C PRO A 332 3.06 -17.02 14.04
N THR A 333 1.91 -16.35 13.85
CA THR A 333 0.60 -16.86 14.29
C THR A 333 0.26 -18.21 13.66
N VAL A 334 0.39 -18.35 12.33
CA VAL A 334 0.01 -19.60 11.65
C VAL A 334 0.96 -20.76 12.00
N LEU A 335 2.23 -20.47 12.31
CA LEU A 335 3.18 -21.46 12.82
C LEU A 335 2.81 -21.89 14.25
N GLU A 336 2.52 -20.93 15.13
CA GLU A 336 2.15 -21.16 16.53
C GLU A 336 0.85 -21.97 16.69
N LEU A 337 -0.18 -21.67 15.88
CA LEU A 337 -1.43 -22.43 15.81
C LEU A 337 -1.21 -23.93 15.47
N ASN A 338 -0.09 -24.25 14.83
CA ASN A 338 0.29 -25.61 14.46
C ASN A 338 1.41 -26.19 15.33
N GLY A 339 1.81 -25.51 16.41
CA GLY A 339 2.86 -25.96 17.33
C GLY A 339 4.25 -26.01 16.69
N ILE A 340 4.46 -25.25 15.61
CA ILE A 340 5.75 -25.17 14.92
C ILE A 340 6.55 -24.00 15.49
N PRO A 341 7.83 -24.19 15.84
CA PRO A 341 8.68 -23.10 16.33
C PRO A 341 8.77 -21.96 15.32
N VAL A 342 8.59 -20.73 15.80
CA VAL A 342 8.77 -19.51 15.01
C VAL A 342 10.27 -19.27 14.79
N PRO A 343 10.73 -19.07 13.54
CA PRO A 343 12.12 -18.69 13.26
C PRO A 343 12.51 -17.41 14.02
N PRO A 344 13.75 -17.33 14.54
CA PRO A 344 14.18 -16.21 15.40
C PRO A 344 14.25 -14.88 14.66
N ASP A 345 14.30 -14.91 13.33
CA ASP A 345 14.27 -13.73 12.49
C ASP A 345 12.84 -13.29 12.12
N MET A 346 11.76 -14.03 12.44
CA MET A 346 10.42 -13.44 12.38
C MET A 346 10.24 -12.48 13.55
N LEU A 347 10.02 -11.20 13.28
CA LEU A 347 9.90 -10.14 14.30
C LEU A 347 8.45 -9.84 14.69
N GLY A 348 7.48 -10.28 13.88
CA GLY A 348 6.08 -10.33 14.29
C GLY A 348 5.85 -11.28 15.46
N LYS A 349 4.70 -11.18 16.10
CA LYS A 349 4.34 -11.94 17.31
C LYS A 349 3.05 -12.73 17.07
N PRO A 350 2.95 -13.99 17.57
CA PRO A 350 1.68 -14.71 17.53
C PRO A 350 0.56 -13.90 18.20
N ILE A 351 -0.59 -13.77 17.55
CA ILE A 351 -1.68 -12.92 18.03
C ILE A 351 -2.55 -13.58 19.11
N ALA A 352 -2.32 -14.85 19.47
CA ALA A 352 -3.16 -15.56 20.43
C ALA A 352 -3.29 -14.84 21.79
N PRO A 353 -2.22 -14.28 22.41
CA PRO A 353 -2.33 -13.51 23.65
C PRO A 353 -3.18 -12.24 23.49
N ALA A 354 -3.08 -11.58 22.34
CA ALA A 354 -3.91 -10.42 22.01
C ALA A 354 -5.39 -10.82 21.85
N VAL A 355 -5.67 -11.94 21.17
CA VAL A 355 -7.04 -12.45 21.01
C VAL A 355 -7.64 -12.81 22.37
N ASP A 356 -6.93 -13.50 23.25
CA ASP A 356 -7.50 -13.96 24.53
C ASP A 356 -7.65 -12.82 25.56
N HIS A 357 -6.63 -11.98 25.69
CA HIS A 357 -6.47 -11.09 26.84
C HIS A 357 -6.22 -9.62 26.49
N ASP A 358 -6.21 -9.24 25.21
CA ASP A 358 -5.80 -7.90 24.74
C ASP A 358 -4.38 -7.54 25.23
N GLU A 359 -3.50 -8.54 25.34
CA GLU A 359 -2.11 -8.33 25.73
C GLU A 359 -1.40 -7.44 24.71
N THR A 360 -0.55 -6.54 25.21
CA THR A 360 0.27 -5.66 24.39
C THR A 360 1.30 -6.50 23.62
N LEU A 361 1.12 -6.62 22.31
CA LEU A 361 2.12 -7.25 21.45
C LEU A 361 3.20 -6.24 21.08
N HIS A 362 2.79 -5.05 20.65
CA HIS A 362 3.66 -3.97 20.23
C HIS A 362 3.28 -2.68 20.95
N ASP A 363 4.28 -1.92 21.39
CA ASP A 363 4.09 -0.57 21.93
C ASP A 363 4.13 0.48 20.81
N CYS A 364 4.89 0.21 19.75
CA CYS A 364 4.93 0.96 18.51
C CYS A 364 5.12 0.02 17.32
N VAL A 365 4.67 0.45 16.14
CA VAL A 365 4.84 -0.31 14.89
C VAL A 365 5.31 0.58 13.74
N LEU A 366 6.15 0.05 12.86
CA LEU A 366 6.62 0.74 11.64
C LEU A 366 5.77 0.40 10.42
N PHE A 367 5.69 1.33 9.47
CA PHE A 367 5.10 1.09 8.16
C PHE A 367 5.63 2.05 7.10
N GLY A 368 5.60 1.65 5.83
CA GLY A 368 6.04 2.52 4.73
C GLY A 368 6.27 1.82 3.38
N HIS A 369 6.59 2.62 2.37
CA HIS A 369 7.13 2.14 1.09
C HIS A 369 8.64 2.35 1.07
N HIS A 370 9.36 1.48 0.37
CA HIS A 370 10.81 1.62 0.23
C HIS A 370 11.19 2.95 -0.42
N GLY A 371 12.21 3.62 0.13
CA GLY A 371 12.67 4.91 -0.37
C GLY A 371 11.69 6.08 -0.19
N THR A 372 10.64 5.95 0.64
CA THR A 372 9.66 7.02 0.91
C THR A 372 9.71 7.47 2.37
N HIS A 373 8.60 7.94 2.95
CA HIS A 373 8.50 8.13 4.39
C HIS A 373 8.69 6.81 5.14
N VAL A 374 9.39 6.87 6.27
CA VAL A 374 9.31 5.83 7.31
C VAL A 374 8.34 6.34 8.37
N ASN A 375 7.31 5.55 8.64
CA ASN A 375 6.22 5.96 9.54
C ASN A 375 6.22 5.06 10.77
N ILE A 376 5.76 5.61 11.88
CA ILE A 376 5.60 4.91 13.15
C ILE A 376 4.30 5.35 13.84
N THR A 377 3.63 4.41 14.51
CA THR A 377 2.50 4.71 15.39
C THR A 377 2.53 3.92 16.69
N ASP A 378 2.05 4.53 17.77
CA ASP A 378 1.80 3.90 19.08
C ASP A 378 0.29 3.61 19.31
N GLY A 379 -0.53 3.70 18.25
CA GLY A 379 -1.98 3.57 18.30
C GLY A 379 -2.73 4.86 18.66
N ARG A 380 -2.04 5.90 19.14
CA ARG A 380 -2.59 7.23 19.34
C ARG A 380 -1.94 8.26 18.42
N TYR A 381 -0.62 8.31 18.40
CA TYR A 381 0.14 9.24 17.58
C TYR A 381 0.61 8.55 16.31
N VAL A 382 0.57 9.27 15.19
CA VAL A 382 1.17 8.84 13.93
C VAL A 382 2.26 9.83 13.58
N TYR A 383 3.49 9.33 13.46
CA TYR A 383 4.64 10.13 13.06
C TYR A 383 5.17 9.63 11.72
N MET A 384 5.20 10.52 10.73
CA MET A 384 5.63 10.23 9.36
C MET A 384 6.93 10.97 9.09
N ARG A 385 8.05 10.27 9.07
CA ARG A 385 9.37 10.86 8.83
C ARG A 385 9.66 10.94 7.34
N ALA A 386 9.76 12.16 6.82
CA ALA A 386 10.14 12.39 5.43
C ALA A 386 11.64 12.23 5.20
N PRO A 387 12.07 12.00 3.95
CA PRO A 387 13.46 12.26 3.54
C PRO A 387 13.89 13.68 3.94
N LEU A 388 15.11 13.82 4.47
CA LEU A 388 15.64 15.10 4.93
C LEU A 388 15.86 16.08 3.76
N THR A 389 16.29 15.57 2.60
CA THR A 389 16.66 16.37 1.44
C THR A 389 15.88 15.99 0.19
N ARG A 390 15.89 16.91 -0.79
CA ARG A 390 15.25 16.73 -2.10
C ARG A 390 15.76 15.52 -2.85
N GLU A 391 17.04 15.22 -2.69
CA GLU A 391 17.73 14.15 -3.38
C GLU A 391 17.29 12.76 -2.90
N ASN A 392 16.70 12.66 -1.70
CA ASN A 392 16.18 11.42 -1.12
C ASN A 392 17.19 10.25 -1.25
N GLY A 393 18.46 10.51 -0.95
CA GLY A 393 19.54 9.57 -1.24
C GLY A 393 20.67 9.58 -0.21
N PRO A 394 21.48 8.51 -0.18
CA PRO A 394 21.38 7.35 -1.07
C PRO A 394 20.28 6.36 -0.65
N VAL A 395 19.73 5.62 -1.61
CA VAL A 395 18.75 4.53 -1.41
C VAL A 395 19.23 3.33 -2.23
N TYR A 396 19.22 2.14 -1.65
CA TYR A 396 19.69 0.93 -2.29
C TYR A 396 18.67 -0.21 -2.17
N GLU A 397 18.65 -1.05 -3.19
CA GLU A 397 17.96 -2.33 -3.20
C GLU A 397 18.90 -3.42 -2.70
N TYR A 398 18.49 -4.14 -1.65
CA TYR A 398 19.22 -5.28 -1.09
C TYR A 398 18.55 -6.60 -1.46
N THR A 399 19.08 -7.32 -2.45
CA THR A 399 18.42 -8.52 -3.02
C THR A 399 19.41 -9.54 -3.58
N LEU A 400 19.00 -10.80 -3.70
CA LEU A 400 19.67 -11.83 -4.52
C LEU A 400 18.88 -12.14 -5.81
N MET A 401 17.72 -11.52 -5.98
CA MET A 401 16.81 -11.72 -7.09
C MET A 401 16.41 -10.37 -7.69
N PRO A 402 17.28 -9.75 -8.53
CA PRO A 402 17.09 -8.39 -9.02
C PRO A 402 15.97 -8.31 -10.06
N THR A 403 14.73 -8.21 -9.59
CA THR A 403 13.53 -7.93 -10.38
C THR A 403 12.72 -6.81 -9.75
N HIS A 404 12.20 -5.94 -10.62
CA HIS A 404 11.17 -4.95 -10.31
C HIS A 404 9.80 -5.63 -10.33
N MET A 405 8.73 -4.89 -10.03
CA MET A 405 7.34 -5.38 -10.07
C MET A 405 7.01 -6.18 -11.35
N ARG A 406 7.35 -5.64 -12.54
CA ARG A 406 6.96 -6.16 -13.87
C ARG A 406 8.11 -6.32 -14.86
N ALA A 407 9.35 -6.31 -14.38
CA ALA A 407 10.53 -6.43 -15.23
C ALA A 407 11.74 -6.92 -14.44
N MET A 408 12.73 -7.47 -15.12
CA MET A 408 14.07 -7.65 -14.56
C MET A 408 14.79 -6.30 -14.45
N PHE A 409 15.74 -6.18 -13.53
CA PHE A 409 16.67 -5.05 -13.52
C PHE A 409 17.48 -5.06 -14.82
N SER A 410 17.72 -3.88 -15.39
CA SER A 410 18.51 -3.76 -16.62
C SER A 410 20.01 -3.97 -16.36
N PRO A 411 20.81 -4.35 -17.38
CA PRO A 411 22.27 -4.41 -17.24
C PRO A 411 22.89 -3.09 -16.75
N GLU A 412 22.33 -1.95 -17.16
CA GLU A 412 22.78 -0.61 -16.74
C GLU A 412 22.51 -0.35 -15.25
N GLU A 413 21.36 -0.77 -14.72
CA GLU A 413 21.07 -0.70 -13.28
C GLU A 413 22.05 -1.57 -12.47
N LEU A 414 22.50 -2.68 -13.04
CA LEU A 414 23.37 -3.64 -12.37
C LEU A 414 24.87 -3.29 -12.44
N GLU A 415 25.30 -2.39 -13.31
CA GLU A 415 26.73 -2.08 -13.54
C GLU A 415 27.45 -1.60 -12.27
N GLY A 416 26.76 -0.85 -11.41
CA GLY A 416 27.28 -0.31 -10.14
C GLY A 416 27.12 -1.21 -8.91
N THR A 417 26.64 -2.45 -9.10
CA THR A 417 26.28 -3.34 -7.99
C THR A 417 27.48 -3.70 -7.12
N LYS A 418 27.27 -3.66 -5.80
CA LYS A 418 28.25 -4.10 -4.80
C LYS A 418 27.72 -5.31 -4.04
N LEU A 419 28.62 -6.06 -3.39
CA LEU A 419 28.21 -7.03 -2.38
C LEU A 419 28.16 -6.34 -1.03
N HIS A 420 26.98 -6.31 -0.42
CA HIS A 420 26.80 -5.86 0.95
C HIS A 420 27.00 -7.03 1.91
N PRO A 421 27.63 -6.80 3.09
CA PRO A 421 27.68 -7.79 4.14
C PRO A 421 26.28 -8.34 4.51
N PRO A 422 26.21 -9.54 5.11
CA PRO A 422 24.92 -10.11 5.52
C PRO A 422 24.19 -9.20 6.51
N PHE A 423 22.87 -9.13 6.37
CA PHE A 423 22.00 -8.67 7.45
C PHE A 423 21.73 -9.85 8.41
N SER A 424 21.26 -9.54 9.62
CA SER A 424 20.90 -10.50 10.66
C SER A 424 19.94 -11.59 10.17
N PHE A 425 19.07 -11.28 9.22
CA PHE A 425 18.08 -12.20 8.64
C PHE A 425 18.53 -12.89 7.36
N THR A 426 19.65 -12.49 6.75
CA THR A 426 20.14 -13.14 5.53
C THR A 426 20.99 -14.38 5.82
N LYS A 427 21.01 -14.85 7.08
CA LYS A 427 21.65 -16.12 7.49
C LYS A 427 23.14 -16.20 7.13
N GLY A 428 23.83 -15.07 7.22
CA GLY A 428 25.26 -14.97 6.87
C GLY A 428 25.54 -14.90 5.37
N VAL A 429 24.51 -14.81 4.52
CA VAL A 429 24.64 -14.68 3.07
C VAL A 429 24.72 -13.20 2.69
N PRO A 430 25.79 -12.75 2.00
CA PRO A 430 25.86 -11.41 1.42
C PRO A 430 24.78 -11.20 0.36
N VAL A 431 24.34 -9.96 0.16
CA VAL A 431 23.33 -9.61 -0.84
C VAL A 431 23.88 -8.59 -1.84
N LEU A 432 23.24 -8.49 -3.01
CA LEU A 432 23.54 -7.40 -3.94
C LEU A 432 23.04 -6.10 -3.32
N GLN A 433 23.87 -5.06 -3.35
CA GLN A 433 23.52 -3.68 -3.10
C GLN A 433 23.51 -2.94 -4.42
N ILE A 434 22.32 -2.60 -4.88
CA ILE A 434 22.08 -1.95 -6.16
C ILE A 434 21.56 -0.55 -5.85
N GLU A 435 22.10 0.49 -6.47
CA GLU A 435 21.53 1.84 -6.31
C GLU A 435 20.08 1.80 -6.78
N SER A 436 19.14 2.17 -5.91
CA SER A 436 17.73 1.96 -6.22
C SER A 436 17.36 2.78 -7.44
N GLY A 437 16.97 2.08 -8.50
CA GLY A 437 16.37 2.65 -9.70
C GLY A 437 14.89 2.98 -9.52
N ASP A 438 14.30 2.70 -8.35
CA ASP A 438 12.85 2.67 -8.17
C ASP A 438 12.20 3.95 -8.71
N PRO A 439 11.43 3.83 -9.80
CA PRO A 439 10.72 4.95 -10.39
C PRO A 439 9.82 5.64 -9.37
N GLN A 440 9.27 4.97 -8.36
CA GLN A 440 8.43 5.60 -7.34
C GLN A 440 9.24 6.51 -6.41
N ALA A 441 10.32 6.00 -5.82
CA ALA A 441 11.19 6.76 -4.93
C ALA A 441 11.90 7.93 -5.63
N LYS A 442 12.14 7.82 -6.95
CA LYS A 442 12.76 8.87 -7.78
C LYS A 442 11.76 9.80 -8.47
N ALA A 443 10.57 9.33 -8.86
CA ALA A 443 9.60 10.14 -9.60
C ALA A 443 8.68 10.98 -8.71
N PHE A 444 8.52 10.62 -7.43
CA PHE A 444 7.69 11.38 -6.51
C PHE A 444 8.54 12.10 -5.44
N PRO A 445 8.43 13.43 -5.32
CA PRO A 445 9.25 14.21 -4.40
C PRO A 445 8.75 14.09 -2.95
N PHE A 446 8.88 12.92 -2.32
CA PHE A 446 8.34 12.64 -0.97
C PHE A 446 8.83 13.62 0.10
N TYR A 447 10.06 14.12 0.00
CA TYR A 447 10.60 15.15 0.89
C TYR A 447 9.67 16.39 1.00
N ARG A 448 8.95 16.74 -0.08
CA ARG A 448 8.08 17.93 -0.14
C ARG A 448 6.93 17.87 0.85
N TYR A 449 6.47 16.65 1.15
CA TYR A 449 5.40 16.47 2.10
C TYR A 449 5.92 16.70 3.50
N GLY A 450 7.23 16.68 3.73
CA GLY A 450 7.85 16.94 5.03
C GLY A 450 7.43 15.95 6.10
N THR A 451 8.01 16.13 7.27
CA THR A 451 7.65 15.34 8.45
C THR A 451 6.26 15.75 8.96
N ARG A 452 5.49 14.79 9.45
CA ARG A 452 4.15 15.01 10.03
C ARG A 452 4.00 14.26 11.34
N LEU A 453 3.26 14.85 12.27
CA LEU A 453 2.85 14.25 13.53
C LEU A 453 1.37 14.52 13.73
N TYR A 454 0.57 13.49 13.97
CA TYR A 454 -0.86 13.59 14.24
C TYR A 454 -1.19 12.96 15.60
N ASP A 455 -2.18 13.51 16.31
CA ASP A 455 -2.79 12.90 17.51
C ASP A 455 -4.18 12.37 17.13
N LEU A 456 -4.28 11.09 16.82
CA LEU A 456 -5.50 10.45 16.32
C LEU A 456 -6.67 10.50 17.32
N GLN A 457 -6.38 10.71 18.61
CA GLN A 457 -7.44 10.90 19.60
C GLN A 457 -8.23 12.20 19.35
N ASN A 458 -7.54 13.26 18.93
CA ASN A 458 -8.11 14.58 18.70
C ASN A 458 -8.34 14.88 17.20
N ASP A 459 -7.62 14.19 16.33
CA ASP A 459 -7.65 14.33 14.87
C ASP A 459 -7.62 12.95 14.18
N PRO A 460 -8.71 12.15 14.29
CA PRO A 460 -8.77 10.80 13.72
C PRO A 460 -8.72 10.77 12.20
N GLY A 461 -8.95 11.92 11.55
CA GLY A 461 -8.87 12.10 10.10
C GLY A 461 -7.54 12.64 9.61
N GLU A 462 -6.53 12.83 10.47
CA GLU A 462 -5.20 13.32 10.11
C GLU A 462 -5.21 14.63 9.28
N LEU A 463 -6.13 15.54 9.62
CA LEU A 463 -6.34 16.80 8.92
C LEU A 463 -5.43 17.93 9.44
N HIS A 464 -4.98 17.84 10.69
CA HIS A 464 -4.28 18.91 11.39
C HIS A 464 -3.04 18.37 12.09
N PRO A 465 -1.86 18.41 11.44
CA PRO A 465 -0.63 17.99 12.09
C PRO A 465 -0.31 18.90 13.29
N ILE A 466 0.27 18.32 14.33
CA ILE A 466 0.65 19.00 15.56
C ILE A 466 2.17 19.22 15.63
N GLU A 467 2.57 20.23 16.39
CA GLU A 467 3.97 20.45 16.77
C GLU A 467 4.12 20.19 18.28
N ASP A 468 4.60 19.00 18.62
CA ASP A 468 4.91 18.61 20.00
C ASP A 468 6.30 17.98 20.04
N GLU A 469 7.29 18.75 20.52
CA GLU A 469 8.70 18.34 20.54
C GLU A 469 8.92 17.08 21.39
N ALA A 470 8.20 16.94 22.51
CA ALA A 470 8.38 15.80 23.40
C ALA A 470 7.83 14.51 22.78
N VAL A 471 6.65 14.59 22.15
CA VAL A 471 6.07 13.45 21.41
C VAL A 471 6.94 13.11 20.20
N GLU A 472 7.35 14.10 19.42
CA GLU A 472 8.19 13.88 18.24
C GLU A 472 9.51 13.19 18.59
N LEU A 473 10.22 13.64 19.64
CA LEU A 473 11.43 12.98 20.11
C LEU A 473 11.18 11.53 20.52
N ARG A 474 10.12 11.27 21.29
CA ARG A 474 9.72 9.90 21.69
C ARG A 474 9.50 9.01 20.47
N MET A 475 8.73 9.49 19.49
CA MET A 475 8.43 8.72 18.28
C MET A 475 9.69 8.48 17.45
N ILE A 476 10.62 9.44 17.41
CA ILE A 476 11.90 9.28 16.72
C ILE A 476 12.79 8.25 17.41
N HIS A 477 12.88 8.27 18.74
CA HIS A 477 13.65 7.28 19.50
C HIS A 477 13.12 5.86 19.25
N ARG A 478 11.80 5.66 19.37
CA ARG A 478 11.17 4.35 19.07
C ARG A 478 11.34 3.95 17.60
N MET A 479 11.27 4.89 16.65
CA MET A 479 11.52 4.62 15.23
C MET A 479 12.93 4.12 14.99
N VAL A 480 13.94 4.80 15.55
CA VAL A 480 15.35 4.40 15.43
C VAL A 480 15.59 3.03 16.06
N GLU A 481 14.99 2.75 17.21
CA GLU A 481 15.08 1.43 17.86
C GLU A 481 14.47 0.32 16.99
N LEU A 482 13.25 0.49 16.51
CA LEU A 482 12.59 -0.50 15.64
C LEU A 482 13.33 -0.68 14.30
N MET A 483 13.90 0.40 13.74
CA MET A 483 14.76 0.33 12.56
C MET A 483 16.03 -0.48 12.83
N LYS A 484 16.66 -0.32 14.01
CA LYS A 484 17.83 -1.12 14.41
C LYS A 484 17.47 -2.58 14.65
N GLU A 485 16.34 -2.86 15.29
CA GLU A 485 15.84 -4.23 15.50
C GLU A 485 15.59 -4.95 14.17
N ASN A 486 15.16 -4.22 13.13
CA ASN A 486 14.99 -4.73 11.78
C ASN A 486 16.27 -4.69 10.93
N ASP A 487 17.41 -4.33 11.52
CA ASP A 487 18.70 -4.24 10.83
C ASP A 487 18.63 -3.34 9.59
N ALA A 488 17.94 -2.19 9.72
CA ALA A 488 17.86 -1.20 8.65
C ALA A 488 19.27 -0.68 8.31
N PRO A 489 19.60 -0.52 7.02
CA PRO A 489 20.93 -0.12 6.60
C PRO A 489 21.20 1.36 6.90
N ARG A 490 22.48 1.72 7.14
CA ARG A 490 22.89 3.02 7.68
C ARG A 490 22.39 4.21 6.86
N GLU A 491 22.36 4.09 5.55
CA GLU A 491 21.91 5.15 4.67
C GLU A 491 20.43 5.52 4.85
N GLN A 492 19.58 4.63 5.38
CA GLN A 492 18.20 5.00 5.72
C GLN A 492 18.17 6.09 6.80
N TYR A 493 19.08 6.04 7.76
CA TYR A 493 19.20 7.03 8.83
C TYR A 493 19.73 8.34 8.26
N ASP A 494 20.80 8.28 7.46
CA ASP A 494 21.38 9.46 6.79
C ASP A 494 20.31 10.17 5.90
N ARG A 495 19.57 9.39 5.10
CA ARG A 495 18.48 9.86 4.23
C ARG A 495 17.36 10.56 4.98
N LEU A 496 16.99 10.05 6.15
CA LEU A 496 15.92 10.59 6.99
C LEU A 496 16.42 11.63 7.99
N GLY A 497 17.72 11.89 8.07
CA GLY A 497 18.31 12.78 9.07
C GLY A 497 18.15 12.26 10.51
N LEU A 498 18.22 10.95 10.71
CA LEU A 498 18.13 10.32 12.03
C LEU A 498 19.53 9.93 12.51
N PRO A 499 19.86 10.10 13.81
CA PRO A 499 21.14 9.65 14.32
C PRO A 499 21.18 8.11 14.41
N PHE A 500 22.28 7.52 13.93
CA PHE A 500 22.50 6.07 14.01
C PHE A 500 23.17 5.67 15.33
N ASP A 501 24.18 6.42 15.76
CA ASP A 501 25.08 6.02 16.86
C ASP A 501 24.69 6.62 18.23
N HIS A 502 23.71 7.51 18.28
CA HIS A 502 23.25 8.18 19.51
C HIS A 502 21.75 8.52 19.45
N GLU A 503 21.17 8.90 20.58
CA GLU A 503 19.79 9.39 20.65
C GLU A 503 19.71 10.85 20.18
N MET A 504 18.69 11.16 19.38
CA MET A 504 18.47 12.53 18.93
C MET A 504 18.06 13.43 20.09
N THR A 505 18.73 14.56 20.24
CA THR A 505 18.43 15.56 21.25
C THR A 505 17.41 16.59 20.76
N ALA A 506 16.78 17.30 21.69
CA ALA A 506 15.89 18.42 21.38
C ALA A 506 16.61 19.56 20.60
N GLU A 507 17.89 19.78 20.89
CA GLU A 507 18.69 20.78 20.18
C GLU A 507 18.93 20.38 18.72
N GLU A 508 19.31 19.12 18.47
CA GLU A 508 19.49 18.57 17.13
C GLU A 508 18.18 18.61 16.33
N LEU A 509 17.05 18.24 16.94
CA LEU A 509 15.73 18.32 16.30
C LEU A 509 15.40 19.76 15.88
N ARG A 510 15.57 20.73 16.79
CA ARG A 510 15.33 22.16 16.46
C ARG A 510 16.28 22.66 15.39
N ALA A 511 17.56 22.31 15.46
CA ALA A 511 18.56 22.69 14.46
C ALA A 511 18.21 22.11 13.08
N GLN A 512 17.79 20.85 13.04
CA GLN A 512 17.35 20.20 11.81
C GLN A 512 16.08 20.84 11.25
N LYS A 513 15.08 21.14 12.08
CA LYS A 513 13.87 21.85 11.64
C LYS A 513 14.19 23.24 11.10
N ALA A 514 15.09 23.97 11.75
CA ALA A 514 15.57 25.27 11.27
C ALA A 514 16.27 25.13 9.92
N TRP A 515 17.17 24.14 9.79
CA TRP A 515 17.85 23.83 8.54
C TRP A 515 16.86 23.48 7.42
N VAL A 516 15.86 22.61 7.68
CA VAL A 516 14.80 22.31 6.71
C VAL A 516 14.03 23.58 6.35
N ALA A 517 13.64 24.40 7.32
CA ALA A 517 12.92 25.66 7.04
C ALA A 517 13.75 26.66 6.22
N GLU A 518 15.08 26.63 6.31
CA GLU A 518 16.00 27.47 5.52
C GLU A 518 16.30 26.88 4.13
N ASN A 519 16.45 25.56 4.03
CA ASN A 519 16.90 24.85 2.83
C ASN A 519 15.76 24.32 1.94
N ASP A 520 14.57 24.09 2.50
CA ASP A 520 13.33 23.77 1.77
C ASP A 520 12.71 25.03 1.11
N ARG A 521 13.17 26.22 1.51
CA ARG A 521 12.89 27.49 0.82
C ARG A 521 13.84 27.67 -0.37
N ALA A 522 13.65 26.89 -1.43
CA ALA A 522 14.22 27.29 -2.70
C ALA A 522 13.53 28.60 -3.16
N VAL A 523 14.35 29.63 -3.39
CA VAL A 523 13.89 31.01 -3.64
C VAL A 523 13.21 31.08 -5.01
N PRO A 524 11.88 31.27 -5.10
CA PRO A 524 11.26 31.68 -6.36
C PRO A 524 11.91 32.97 -6.83
N VAL A 525 12.02 33.17 -8.14
CA VAL A 525 12.76 34.31 -8.69
C VAL A 525 12.25 35.63 -8.09
N GLU A 526 13.15 36.38 -7.45
CA GLU A 526 12.85 37.70 -6.89
C GLU A 526 12.30 38.65 -7.96
N GLY A 527 11.39 39.54 -7.57
CA GLY A 527 10.77 40.55 -8.45
C GLY A 527 9.28 40.35 -8.74
N TRP A 528 8.67 39.28 -8.22
CA TRP A 528 7.23 38.98 -8.40
C TRP A 528 6.56 38.54 -7.10
N GLU A 529 5.26 38.80 -6.97
CA GLU A 529 4.43 38.21 -5.91
C GLU A 529 4.01 36.81 -6.35
N TRP A 530 4.29 35.78 -5.56
CA TRP A 530 3.97 34.39 -5.90
C TRP A 530 2.89 33.84 -4.97
N THR A 531 1.92 33.10 -5.51
CA THR A 531 1.07 32.26 -4.66
C THR A 531 1.90 31.08 -4.09
N PRO A 532 1.59 30.58 -2.89
CA PRO A 532 2.28 29.43 -2.31
C PRO A 532 2.34 28.22 -3.27
N GLU A 533 1.22 27.89 -3.90
CA GLU A 533 1.06 26.76 -4.81
C GLU A 533 1.90 26.92 -6.08
N ALA A 534 2.01 28.14 -6.59
CA ALA A 534 2.82 28.47 -7.76
C ALA A 534 4.32 28.34 -7.46
N LYS A 535 4.76 28.67 -6.25
CA LYS A 535 6.15 28.43 -5.82
C LYS A 535 6.45 26.94 -5.87
N GLU A 536 5.57 26.11 -5.33
CA GLU A 536 5.75 24.65 -5.31
C GLU A 536 5.81 24.07 -6.73
N GLN A 537 4.90 24.47 -7.62
CA GLN A 537 4.97 24.11 -9.04
C GLN A 537 6.31 24.54 -9.66
N PHE A 538 6.74 25.77 -9.40
CA PHE A 538 7.95 26.28 -10.01
C PHE A 538 9.18 25.49 -9.56
N LEU A 539 9.27 25.12 -8.29
CA LEU A 539 10.38 24.33 -7.77
C LEU A 539 10.39 22.89 -8.30
N ALA A 540 9.21 22.34 -8.56
CA ALA A 540 9.06 21.03 -9.15
C ALA A 540 9.56 20.97 -10.60
N LEU A 541 9.51 22.09 -11.33
CA LEU A 541 10.05 22.16 -12.69
C LEU A 541 11.54 21.83 -12.76
N ALA A 542 12.29 22.07 -11.69
CA ALA A 542 13.72 21.74 -11.66
C ALA A 542 13.99 20.23 -11.83
N MET A 543 12.99 19.35 -11.63
CA MET A 543 13.10 17.91 -11.94
C MET A 543 13.17 17.64 -13.45
N PHE A 544 12.68 18.57 -14.29
CA PHE A 544 12.55 18.39 -15.73
C PHE A 544 13.52 19.23 -16.56
N THR A 545 13.96 20.37 -16.04
CA THR A 545 14.75 21.36 -16.80
C THR A 545 16.20 21.50 -16.32
N GLY A 546 16.57 20.85 -15.20
CA GLY A 546 17.82 21.09 -14.48
C GLY A 546 17.79 22.38 -13.65
N LYS A 547 18.24 22.29 -12.39
CA LYS A 547 18.09 23.32 -11.35
C LYS A 547 18.75 24.67 -11.70
N GLU A 548 19.89 24.64 -12.39
CA GLU A 548 20.75 25.83 -12.55
C GLU A 548 20.22 26.86 -13.56
N LYS A 549 19.45 26.43 -14.56
CA LYS A 549 18.95 27.32 -15.64
C LYS A 549 17.54 27.85 -15.42
N LEU A 550 16.80 27.25 -14.48
CA LEU A 550 15.38 27.52 -14.29
C LEU A 550 15.06 28.99 -13.91
N PRO A 551 15.81 29.65 -13.00
CA PRO A 551 15.56 31.05 -12.68
C PRO A 551 15.79 32.00 -13.87
N GLU A 552 16.83 31.75 -14.67
CA GLU A 552 17.16 32.56 -15.85
C GLU A 552 16.12 32.39 -16.96
N LEU A 553 15.69 31.15 -17.22
CA LEU A 553 14.63 30.84 -18.17
C LEU A 553 13.31 31.51 -17.77
N PHE A 554 12.98 31.50 -16.48
CA PHE A 554 11.77 32.16 -15.98
C PHE A 554 11.82 33.67 -16.16
N ARG A 555 12.96 34.31 -15.82
CA ARG A 555 13.15 35.75 -16.06
C ARG A 555 13.01 36.11 -17.54
N ALA A 556 13.51 35.25 -18.45
CA ALA A 556 13.35 35.45 -19.88
C ALA A 556 11.89 35.33 -20.31
N TYR A 557 11.19 34.28 -19.87
CA TYR A 557 9.77 34.06 -20.17
C TYR A 557 8.88 35.21 -19.70
N MET A 558 9.12 35.72 -18.49
CA MET A 558 8.35 36.82 -17.89
C MET A 558 8.55 38.18 -18.57
N LYS A 559 9.63 38.38 -19.36
CA LYS A 559 9.78 39.60 -20.19
C LYS A 559 8.74 39.66 -21.30
N ASP A 560 8.42 38.51 -21.88
CA ASP A 560 7.46 38.39 -22.98
C ASP A 560 6.02 38.14 -22.45
N HIS A 561 5.90 37.70 -21.19
CA HIS A 561 4.62 37.38 -20.52
C HIS A 561 4.52 38.10 -19.15
N PRO A 562 4.42 39.44 -19.14
CA PRO A 562 4.42 40.19 -17.89
C PRO A 562 3.19 39.87 -17.03
N ALA A 563 3.42 39.52 -15.77
CA ALA A 563 2.39 39.43 -14.75
C ALA A 563 2.93 40.01 -13.43
N GLU A 564 2.10 40.70 -12.65
CA GLU A 564 2.49 41.20 -11.32
C GLU A 564 2.46 40.08 -10.27
N LYS A 565 1.51 39.14 -10.43
CA LYS A 565 1.33 37.98 -9.56
C LYS A 565 1.50 36.68 -10.33
N VAL A 566 2.36 35.80 -9.84
CA VAL A 566 2.64 34.49 -10.41
C VAL A 566 1.79 33.45 -9.66
N GLY A 567 0.73 32.98 -10.32
CA GLY A 567 -0.09 31.86 -9.89
C GLY A 567 0.21 30.59 -10.69
N CYS A 568 -0.39 29.46 -10.32
CA CYS A 568 -0.20 28.16 -11.00
C CYS A 568 -0.32 28.23 -12.54
N PRO A 569 -1.33 28.91 -13.13
CA PRO A 569 -1.44 28.98 -14.58
C PRO A 569 -0.22 29.60 -15.29
N VAL A 570 0.44 30.57 -14.64
CA VAL A 570 1.66 31.20 -15.18
C VAL A 570 2.82 30.21 -15.16
N VAL A 571 2.95 29.43 -14.10
CA VAL A 571 4.00 28.42 -13.94
C VAL A 571 3.78 27.24 -14.88
N GLU A 572 2.53 26.80 -15.05
CA GLU A 572 2.14 25.75 -15.99
C GLU A 572 2.40 26.18 -17.45
N ALA A 573 2.06 27.41 -17.81
CA ALA A 573 2.36 27.95 -19.13
C ALA A 573 3.87 28.09 -19.37
N PHE A 574 4.62 28.57 -18.38
CA PHE A 574 6.07 28.61 -18.41
C PHE A 574 6.67 27.21 -18.58
N ALA A 575 6.17 26.23 -17.83
CA ALA A 575 6.60 24.84 -17.89
C ALA A 575 6.46 24.27 -19.30
N MET A 576 5.32 24.52 -19.95
CA MET A 576 5.10 24.12 -21.34
C MET A 576 6.06 24.84 -22.30
N ALA A 577 6.42 26.10 -22.03
CA ALA A 577 7.37 26.83 -22.87
C ALA A 577 8.82 26.32 -22.78
N VAL A 578 9.24 25.77 -21.64
CA VAL A 578 10.64 25.35 -21.39
C VAL A 578 10.87 23.84 -21.42
N THR A 579 9.82 23.05 -21.63
CA THR A 579 9.92 21.60 -21.73
C THR A 579 9.48 21.12 -23.13
N PRO A 580 10.04 20.01 -23.64
CA PRO A 580 9.61 19.47 -24.92
C PRO A 580 8.10 19.16 -24.92
N GLU A 581 7.42 19.37 -26.04
CA GLU A 581 5.96 19.14 -26.17
C GLU A 581 5.54 17.73 -25.74
N ALA A 582 6.34 16.73 -26.11
CA ALA A 582 6.12 15.35 -25.72
C ALA A 582 6.21 15.12 -24.18
N SER A 583 6.70 16.10 -23.44
CA SER A 583 6.84 16.11 -21.98
C SER A 583 5.98 17.18 -21.30
N HIS A 584 4.98 17.75 -21.98
CA HIS A 584 4.09 18.74 -21.36
C HIS A 584 3.22 18.14 -20.27
N GLY A 585 2.47 17.09 -20.56
CA GLY A 585 1.63 16.56 -19.50
C GLY A 585 2.45 15.95 -18.34
N PRO A 586 3.60 15.22 -18.46
CA PRO A 586 4.20 14.59 -17.28
C PRO A 586 4.67 15.65 -16.30
N VAL A 587 5.17 16.75 -16.86
CA VAL A 587 5.48 17.97 -16.15
C VAL A 587 4.23 18.50 -15.48
N LEU A 588 3.17 18.82 -16.24
CA LEU A 588 1.93 19.35 -15.68
C LEU A 588 1.33 18.45 -14.59
N ASN A 589 1.40 17.13 -14.71
CA ASN A 589 0.98 16.20 -13.66
C ASN A 589 1.76 16.42 -12.39
N VAL A 590 3.08 16.40 -12.48
CA VAL A 590 3.94 16.60 -11.31
C VAL A 590 3.73 17.98 -10.70
N LEU A 591 3.58 19.04 -11.51
CA LEU A 591 3.22 20.39 -11.05
C LEU A 591 1.88 20.36 -10.29
N ASN A 592 0.90 19.68 -10.86
CA ASN A 592 -0.43 19.57 -10.31
C ASN A 592 -0.47 18.76 -9.00
N VAL A 593 0.43 17.79 -8.87
CA VAL A 593 0.64 16.96 -7.67
C VAL A 593 1.37 17.78 -6.58
N VAL A 594 2.32 18.67 -6.91
CA VAL A 594 3.04 19.48 -5.91
C VAL A 594 2.24 20.69 -5.39
N ALA A 595 1.27 21.19 -6.15
CA ALA A 595 0.56 22.43 -5.83
C ALA A 595 -0.31 22.39 -4.56
N ARG A 596 -0.48 21.24 -3.90
CA ARG A 596 -1.44 21.04 -2.78
C ARG A 596 -0.79 20.98 -1.38
N ARG A 597 0.32 21.71 -1.17
CA ARG A 597 0.95 21.82 0.16
C ARG A 597 0.20 22.78 1.11
N SER A 598 -0.78 23.55 0.62
CA SER A 598 -1.50 24.56 1.40
C SER A 598 -2.75 24.07 2.12
#